data_AF-A0A529I2B6-F1
#
_entry.id   AF-A0A529I2B6-F1
#
_cell.length_a   1.000
_cell.length_b   1.000
_cell.length_c   1.000
_cell.angle_alpha   90.00
_cell.angle_beta   90.00
_cell.angle_gamma   90.00
#
_symmetry.space_group_name_H-M   'P 1'
#
loop_
_entity.id
_entity.type
_entity.pdbx_description
1 polymer ?
#
loop_
_entity_poly.entity_id
_entity_poly.type
_entity_poly.pdbx_seq_one_letter_code
_entity_poly.pdbx_strand_id
1 'polypeptide(L)'
;SQVEVSLDELLTVRERLVSDLNRALTDNQRKFLISFKANRPDWSLLDVVGADRLPAVRWKLHNLERMPRERQRAAYDNLERVLGLGSS
;
A
#
# COMPACT_ATOMS: atom_id res chain seq x y z
N SER A 1 -2.95 -13.18 30.87
CA SER A 1 -1.53 -12.84 31.14
C SER A 1 -1.13 -11.73 30.19
N GLN A 2 -0.53 -10.65 30.67
CA GLN A 2 0.13 -9.68 29.79
C GLN A 2 1.51 -10.22 29.41
N VAL A 3 1.85 -10.19 28.13
CA VAL A 3 3.20 -10.45 27.64
C VAL A 3 3.95 -9.13 27.70
N GLU A 4 5.06 -9.10 28.43
CA GLU A 4 5.95 -7.94 28.47
C GLU A 4 6.74 -7.89 27.15
N VAL A 5 6.68 -6.76 26.45
CA VAL A 5 7.35 -6.54 25.15
C VAL A 5 8.14 -5.24 25.23
N SER A 6 9.43 -5.29 24.90
CA SER A 6 10.29 -4.11 24.93
C SER A 6 10.09 -3.21 23.71
N LEU A 7 10.43 -1.92 23.83
CA LEU A 7 10.44 -1.00 22.69
C LEU A 7 11.41 -1.47 21.60
N ASP A 8 12.59 -1.94 21.99
CA ASP A 8 13.62 -2.42 21.06
C ASP A 8 13.15 -3.63 20.26
N GLU A 9 12.38 -4.52 20.88
CA GLU A 9 11.75 -5.64 20.20
C GLU A 9 10.71 -5.16 19.17
N LEU A 10 9.84 -4.22 19.54
CA LEU A 10 8.85 -3.65 18.61
C LEU A 10 9.51 -2.97 17.40
N LEU A 11 10.60 -2.24 17.63
CA LEU A 11 11.36 -1.57 16.58
C LEU A 11 12.03 -2.59 15.64
N THR A 12 12.66 -3.63 16.21
CA THR A 12 13.26 -4.72 15.45
C THR A 12 12.23 -5.43 14.58
N VAL A 13 11.05 -5.73 15.14
CA VAL A 13 9.95 -6.38 14.40
C VAL A 13 9.44 -5.47 13.28
N ARG A 14 9.33 -4.16 13.53
CA ARG A 14 8.90 -3.19 12.51
C ARG A 14 9.86 -3.16 11.32
N GLU A 15 11.16 -3.11 11.57
CA GLU A 15 12.17 -3.10 10.50
C GLU A 15 12.13 -4.39 9.68
N ARG A 16 12.06 -5.54 10.37
CA ARG A 16 11.92 -6.84 9.71
C ARG A 16 10.65 -6.90 8.86
N LEU A 17 9.51 -6.45 9.38
CA LEU A 17 8.24 -6.44 8.68
C LEU A 17 8.33 -5.63 7.37
N VAL A 18 8.93 -4.43 7.42
CA VAL A 18 9.10 -3.59 6.21
C VAL A 18 9.99 -4.30 5.18
N SER A 19 11.11 -4.88 5.61
CA SER A 19 12.02 -5.62 4.74
C SER A 19 11.35 -6.83 4.08
N ASP A 20 10.64 -7.63 4.88
CA ASP A 20 9.95 -8.83 4.41
C ASP A 20 8.81 -8.48 3.45
N LEU A 21 8.04 -7.44 3.74
CA LEU A 21 6.98 -6.94 2.84
C LEU A 21 7.55 -6.50 1.49
N ASN A 22 8.65 -5.74 1.49
CA ASN A 22 9.28 -5.29 0.25
C ASN A 22 9.79 -6.46 -0.61
N ARG A 23 10.33 -7.51 0.04
CA ARG A 23 10.80 -8.73 -0.64
C ARG A 23 9.64 -9.59 -1.16
N ALA A 24 8.53 -9.65 -0.43
CA ALA A 24 7.37 -10.46 -0.79
C ALA A 24 6.46 -9.80 -1.82
N LEU A 25 6.57 -8.49 -2.04
CA LEU A 25 5.70 -7.74 -2.94
C LEU A 25 5.83 -8.28 -4.37
N THR A 26 4.74 -8.80 -4.90
CA THR A 26 4.69 -9.33 -6.27
C THR A 26 4.41 -8.22 -7.29
N ASP A 27 4.69 -8.47 -8.56
CA ASP A 27 4.40 -7.48 -9.62
C ASP A 27 2.91 -7.17 -9.74
N ASN A 28 2.04 -8.16 -9.53
CA ASN A 28 0.60 -7.93 -9.49
C ASN A 28 0.21 -7.02 -8.32
N GLN A 29 0.80 -7.22 -7.14
CA GLN A 29 0.57 -6.34 -5.99
C GLN A 29 1.12 -4.92 -6.22
N ARG A 30 2.28 -4.77 -6.88
CA ARG A 30 2.80 -3.45 -7.28
C ARG A 30 1.82 -2.73 -8.22
N LYS A 31 1.35 -3.42 -9.26
CA LYS A 31 0.36 -2.90 -10.22
C LYS A 31 -0.98 -2.58 -9.53
N PHE A 32 -1.43 -3.41 -8.61
CA PHE A 32 -2.61 -3.15 -7.79
C PHE A 32 -2.47 -1.84 -7.02
N LEU A 33 -1.36 -1.63 -6.29
CA LEU A 33 -1.13 -0.40 -5.52
C LEU A 33 -1.15 0.86 -6.40
N ILE A 34 -0.63 0.78 -7.62
CA ILE A 34 -0.69 1.87 -8.61
C ILE A 34 -2.13 2.14 -9.04
N SER A 35 -2.87 1.11 -9.45
CA SER A 35 -4.29 1.24 -9.84
C SER A 35 -5.14 1.83 -8.70
N PHE A 36 -4.86 1.40 -7.46
CA PHE A 36 -5.52 1.89 -6.26
C PHE A 36 -5.21 3.37 -6.03
N LYS A 37 -3.94 3.78 -6.16
CA LYS A 37 -3.52 5.17 -6.00
C LYS A 37 -4.09 6.10 -7.08
N ALA A 38 -4.34 5.56 -8.27
CA ALA A 38 -5.04 6.23 -9.37
C ALA A 38 -6.56 6.34 -9.16
N ASN A 39 -7.08 5.87 -8.02
CA ASN A 39 -8.52 5.82 -7.72
C ASN A 39 -9.31 4.96 -8.74
N ARG A 40 -8.66 3.96 -9.34
CA ARG A 40 -9.26 2.96 -10.23
C ARG A 40 -8.69 1.58 -9.90
N PRO A 41 -8.98 1.02 -8.70
CA PRO A 41 -8.37 -0.23 -8.26
C PRO A 41 -8.73 -1.38 -9.21
N ASP A 42 -7.72 -2.10 -9.67
CA ASP A 42 -7.90 -3.35 -10.40
C ASP A 42 -7.87 -4.52 -9.44
N TRP A 43 -9.04 -4.87 -8.91
CA TRP A 43 -9.20 -5.95 -7.93
C TRP A 43 -8.81 -7.32 -8.47
N SER A 44 -8.71 -7.52 -9.80
CA SER A 44 -8.27 -8.80 -10.37
C SER A 44 -6.79 -9.09 -10.08
N LEU A 45 -6.01 -8.07 -9.73
CA LEU A 45 -4.60 -8.17 -9.35
C LEU A 45 -4.40 -8.51 -7.86
N LEU A 46 -5.48 -8.48 -7.06
CA LEU A 46 -5.44 -8.75 -5.62
C LEU A 46 -6.25 -10.01 -5.30
N ASP A 47 -5.55 -11.08 -4.93
CA ASP A 47 -6.16 -12.35 -4.54
C ASP A 47 -6.70 -12.33 -3.10
N VAL A 48 -7.55 -11.33 -2.80
CA VAL A 48 -8.18 -11.15 -1.49
C VAL A 48 -9.66 -10.85 -1.68
N VAL A 49 -10.47 -11.90 -1.55
CA VAL A 49 -11.93 -11.81 -1.70
C VAL A 49 -12.51 -10.85 -0.66
N GLY A 50 -13.30 -9.87 -1.13
CA GLY A 50 -13.98 -8.90 -0.27
C GLY A 50 -13.11 -7.75 0.24
N ALA A 51 -11.88 -7.59 -0.26
CA ALA A 51 -11.00 -6.48 0.11
C ALA A 51 -11.65 -5.10 -0.15
N ASP A 52 -12.44 -4.99 -1.22
CA ASP A 52 -13.24 -3.81 -1.60
C ASP A 52 -14.31 -3.42 -0.56
N ARG A 53 -14.68 -4.35 0.32
CA ARG A 53 -15.69 -4.16 1.38
C ARG A 53 -15.08 -3.76 2.71
N LEU A 54 -13.76 -3.87 2.86
CA LEU A 54 -13.08 -3.53 4.11
C LEU A 54 -13.23 -2.03 4.42
N PRO A 55 -13.67 -1.65 5.64
CA PRO A 55 -13.88 -0.24 6.00
C PRO A 55 -12.64 0.63 5.76
N ALA A 56 -11.45 0.14 6.12
CA ALA A 56 -10.20 0.86 5.94
C ALA A 56 -9.87 1.11 4.46
N VAL A 57 -10.18 0.15 3.59
CA VAL A 57 -9.96 0.25 2.14
C VAL A 57 -10.91 1.28 1.54
N ARG A 58 -12.20 1.22 1.87
CA ARG A 58 -13.20 2.21 1.43
C ARG A 58 -12.89 3.62 1.91
N TRP A 59 -12.44 3.75 3.16
CA TRP A 59 -12.00 5.03 3.71
C TRP A 59 -10.81 5.61 2.96
N LYS A 60 -9.84 4.76 2.57
CA LYS A 60 -8.70 5.21 1.79
C LYS A 60 -9.11 5.69 0.40
N LEU A 61 -10.02 4.99 -0.28
CA LEU A 61 -10.57 5.41 -1.58
C LEU A 61 -11.31 6.74 -1.47
N HIS A 62 -12.16 6.89 -0.46
CA HIS A 62 -12.86 8.15 -0.19
C HIS A 62 -11.89 9.35 -0.01
N ASN A 63 -10.77 9.12 0.68
CA ASN A 63 -9.75 10.16 0.85
C ASN A 63 -8.99 10.47 -0.44
N LEU A 64 -8.78 9.48 -1.31
CA LEU A 64 -8.13 9.68 -2.60
C LEU A 64 -9.02 10.50 -3.54
N GLU A 65 -10.33 10.24 -3.55
CA GLU A 65 -11.33 10.99 -4.32
C GLU A 65 -11.35 12.48 -3.98
N ARG A 66 -11.12 12.82 -2.71
CA ARG A 66 -11.17 14.19 -2.19
C ARG A 66 -9.82 14.91 -2.24
N MET A 67 -8.77 14.22 -2.67
CA MET A 67 -7.43 14.78 -2.73
C MET A 67 -7.29 15.72 -3.95
N PRO A 68 -6.66 16.90 -3.81
CA PRO A 68 -6.39 17.78 -4.94
C PRO A 68 -5.59 17.06 -6.03
N ARG A 69 -5.90 17.32 -7.31
CA ARG A 69 -5.29 16.61 -8.46
C ARG A 69 -3.77 16.68 -8.48
N GLU A 70 -3.19 17.83 -8.17
CA GLU A 70 -1.72 17.99 -8.13
C GLU A 70 -1.09 17.11 -7.05
N ARG A 71 -1.67 17.09 -5.85
CA ARG A 71 -1.22 16.24 -4.75
C ARG A 71 -1.42 14.76 -5.06
N GLN A 72 -2.51 14.41 -5.74
CA GLN A 72 -2.76 13.06 -6.21
C GLN A 72 -1.67 12.61 -7.18
N ARG A 73 -1.36 13.46 -8.17
CA ARG A 73 -0.35 13.19 -9.19
C ARG A 73 1.04 13.02 -8.57
N ALA A 74 1.48 13.97 -7.74
CA ALA A 74 2.76 13.86 -7.05
C ALA A 74 2.88 12.59 -6.19
N ALA A 75 1.80 12.21 -5.51
CA ALA A 75 1.79 10.99 -4.70
C ALA A 75 1.71 9.70 -5.53
N TYR A 76 1.13 9.75 -6.75
CA TYR A 76 1.16 8.66 -7.72
C TYR A 76 2.57 8.49 -8.30
N ASP A 77 3.17 9.56 -8.81
CA ASP A 77 4.49 9.54 -9.45
C ASP A 77 5.56 9.07 -8.44
N ASN A 78 5.46 9.53 -7.18
CA ASN A 78 6.36 9.05 -6.13
C ASN A 78 6.17 7.54 -5.85
N LEU A 79 4.93 7.04 -5.87
CA LEU A 79 4.64 5.62 -5.66
C LEU A 79 5.21 4.76 -6.81
N GLU A 80 5.01 5.20 -8.05
CA GLU A 80 5.56 4.54 -9.24
C GLU A 80 7.08 4.43 -9.18
N ARG A 81 7.76 5.52 -8.78
CA ARG A 81 9.21 5.56 -8.59
C ARG A 81 9.69 4.57 -7.52
N VAL A 82 9.08 4.56 -6.33
CA VAL A 82 9.54 3.66 -5.24
C VAL A 82 9.23 2.19 -5.50
N LEU A 83 8.22 1.90 -6.32
CA LEU A 83 7.89 0.54 -6.74
C LEU A 83 8.75 0.05 -7.93
N GLY A 84 9.58 0.92 -8.52
CA GLY A 84 10.42 0.57 -9.67
C GLY A 84 9.61 0.35 -10.96
N LEU A 85 8.43 0.98 -11.08
CA LEU A 85 7.54 0.85 -12.24
C LEU A 85 7.65 2.01 -13.24
N GLY A 86 8.47 3.01 -12.95
CA GLY A 86 8.75 4.12 -13.88
C GLY A 86 9.68 3.65 -15.01
N SER A 87 9.33 4.00 -16.24
CA SER A 87 10.16 3.75 -17.42
C SER A 87 11.58 4.30 -17.24
N SER A 88 12.58 3.53 -17.69
CA SER A 88 13.79 4.13 -18.26
C SER A 88 13.46 4.92 -19.52
#